data_AF-A0A7J7G2D8-F1
#
_entry.id   AF-A0A7J7G2D8-F1
#
_cell.length_a   1.000
_cell.length_b   1.000
_cell.length_c   1.000
_cell.angle_alpha   90.00
_cell.angle_beta   90.00
_cell.angle_gamma   90.00
#
_symmetry.space_group_name_H-M   'P 1'
#
loop_
_entity.id
_entity.type
_entity.pdbx_description
1 polymer ?
#
loop_
_entity_poly.entity_id
_entity_poly.type
_entity_poly.pdbx_seq_one_letter_code
_entity_poly.pdbx_strand_id
1 'polypeptide(L)'
;MEQLRHLYVPLNFNVKFKFDGLSTLETLGGFDTESCDVNDLCKLINLRQLEDANFWKMHNQDLAAFINYLSIGADHLRQTSLSVQFCKNEEEELTLLKQLLGCHHLYRLNIYGIIPELREYCQGLFPNLIELTLVRCNLEEDPMPTLERLPNLQYLDLVVNIEKHQKKNGKWKKKILEDKKGKAAPEVCVSLGWGGVGWGVTF
;
A
#
# COMPACT_ATOMS: atom_id res chain seq x y z
N MET A 1 26.11 4.31 -13.46
CA MET A 1 25.47 5.64 -13.61
C MET A 1 25.76 6.42 -12.33
N GLU A 2 26.87 7.14 -12.26
CA GLU A 2 27.42 7.64 -10.97
C GLU A 2 26.77 8.94 -10.46
N GLN A 3 25.99 9.62 -11.29
CA GLN A 3 25.32 10.88 -10.94
C GLN A 3 23.81 10.72 -10.71
N LEU A 4 23.23 9.56 -10.99
CA LEU A 4 21.79 9.35 -10.82
C LEU A 4 21.47 9.31 -9.32
N ARG A 5 20.57 10.20 -8.88
CA ARG A 5 20.14 10.34 -7.48
C ARG A 5 18.65 10.01 -7.29
N HIS A 6 17.82 10.29 -8.29
CA HIS A 6 16.38 10.08 -8.20
C HIS A 6 15.93 9.29 -9.41
N LEU A 7 15.21 8.19 -9.17
CA LEU A 7 14.66 7.33 -10.21
C LEU A 7 13.18 7.10 -9.89
N TYR A 8 12.31 7.47 -10.82
CA TYR A 8 10.88 7.18 -10.75
C TYR A 8 10.52 6.20 -11.85
N VAL A 9 10.13 5.00 -11.44
CA VAL A 9 9.69 3.93 -12.33
C VAL A 9 8.17 4.03 -12.47
N PRO A 10 7.61 4.01 -13.69
CA PRO A 10 6.16 3.96 -13.85
C PRO A 10 5.60 2.65 -13.29
N LEU A 11 4.48 2.71 -12.58
CA LEU A 11 3.75 1.49 -12.18
C LEU A 11 3.32 0.69 -13.42
N ASN A 12 3.18 -0.64 -13.27
CA ASN A 12 2.79 -1.57 -14.35
C ASN A 12 3.77 -1.62 -15.53
N PHE A 13 5.05 -1.38 -15.28
CA PHE A 13 6.07 -1.63 -16.28
C PHE A 13 6.34 -3.13 -16.37
N ASN A 14 5.93 -3.77 -17.48
CA ASN A 14 6.16 -5.19 -17.77
C ASN A 14 7.64 -5.51 -18.11
N VAL A 15 8.59 -4.82 -17.48
CA VAL A 15 10.02 -5.04 -17.65
C VAL A 15 10.64 -5.21 -16.27
N LYS A 16 11.51 -6.21 -16.15
CA LYS A 16 12.29 -6.41 -14.93
C LYS A 16 13.42 -5.39 -14.86
N PHE A 17 13.49 -4.65 -13.77
CA PHE A 17 14.59 -3.74 -13.48
C PHE A 17 15.62 -4.44 -12.61
N LYS A 18 16.89 -4.19 -12.90
CA LYS A 18 17.99 -4.47 -11.99
C LYS A 18 18.59 -3.14 -11.58
N PHE A 19 18.79 -2.95 -10.28
CA PHE A 19 19.39 -1.73 -9.74
C PHE A 19 20.91 -1.86 -9.53
N ASP A 20 21.54 -2.82 -10.21
CA ASP A 20 22.99 -3.04 -10.15
C ASP A 20 23.75 -1.78 -10.61
N GLY A 21 24.68 -1.31 -9.79
CA GLY A 21 25.50 -0.13 -10.09
C GLY A 21 24.79 1.23 -9.89
N LEU A 22 23.61 1.24 -9.26
CA LEU A 22 22.91 2.46 -8.80
C LEU A 22 23.20 2.78 -7.33
N SER A 23 24.44 2.57 -6.88
CA SER A 23 24.85 2.78 -5.49
C SER A 23 24.70 4.23 -5.02
N THR A 24 24.59 5.20 -5.92
CA THR A 24 24.42 6.62 -5.59
C THR A 24 22.96 7.06 -5.51
N LEU A 25 22.00 6.17 -5.77
CA LEU A 25 20.59 6.51 -5.77
C LEU A 25 20.11 6.86 -4.35
N GLU A 26 19.41 7.98 -4.21
CA GLU A 26 18.88 8.51 -2.96
C GLU A 26 17.35 8.41 -2.88
N THR A 27 16.66 8.48 -4.02
CA THR A 27 15.20 8.31 -4.12
C THR A 27 14.85 7.28 -5.17
N LEU A 28 13.99 6.33 -4.80
CA LEU A 28 13.36 5.37 -5.70
C LEU A 28 11.85 5.51 -5.60
N GLY A 29 11.20 5.88 -6.71
CA GLY A 29 9.75 5.92 -6.84
C GLY A 29 9.23 4.76 -7.68
N GLY A 30 8.08 4.20 -7.29
CA GLY A 30 7.37 3.18 -8.09
C GLY A 30 8.01 1.80 -8.05
N PHE A 31 8.61 1.41 -6.91
CA PHE A 31 9.03 0.03 -6.69
C PHE A 31 7.81 -0.91 -6.75
N ASP A 32 7.92 -1.99 -7.50
CA ASP A 32 6.87 -2.99 -7.68
C ASP A 32 7.51 -4.38 -7.71
N THR A 33 6.97 -5.33 -6.96
CA THR A 33 7.54 -6.69 -6.84
C THR A 33 7.42 -7.50 -8.13
N GLU A 34 6.54 -7.11 -9.06
CA GLU A 34 6.48 -7.68 -10.41
C GLU A 34 7.68 -7.28 -11.26
N SER A 35 8.15 -6.05 -11.07
CA SER A 35 9.22 -5.45 -11.85
C SER A 35 10.59 -5.61 -11.18
N CYS A 36 10.67 -5.80 -9.86
CA CYS A 36 11.92 -5.85 -9.13
C CYS A 36 11.86 -6.73 -7.87
N ASP A 37 12.94 -7.43 -7.55
CA ASP A 37 13.05 -8.23 -6.32
C ASP A 37 13.39 -7.32 -5.13
N VAL A 38 12.83 -7.59 -3.96
CA VAL A 38 13.16 -6.86 -2.71
C VAL A 38 14.67 -6.87 -2.43
N ASN A 39 15.38 -7.94 -2.78
CA ASN A 39 16.83 -8.04 -2.60
C ASN A 39 17.62 -7.01 -3.42
N ASP A 40 17.05 -6.45 -4.49
CA ASP A 40 17.70 -5.37 -5.24
C ASP A 40 17.70 -4.05 -4.46
N LEU A 41 16.75 -3.84 -3.53
CA LEU A 41 16.75 -2.68 -2.63
C LEU A 41 17.97 -2.69 -1.70
N CYS A 42 18.44 -3.87 -1.27
CA CYS A 42 19.64 -4.02 -0.43
C CYS A 42 20.91 -3.51 -1.11
N LYS A 43 20.93 -3.38 -2.45
CA LYS A 43 22.07 -2.86 -3.21
C LYS A 43 22.10 -1.34 -3.26
N LEU A 44 20.98 -0.69 -2.95
CA LEU A 44 20.80 0.76 -2.96
C LEU A 44 21.25 1.37 -1.63
N ILE A 45 22.55 1.24 -1.34
CA ILE A 45 23.14 1.59 -0.04
C ILE A 45 23.01 3.07 0.38
N ASN A 46 22.74 3.97 -0.57
CA ASN A 46 22.53 5.40 -0.30
C ASN A 46 21.06 5.83 -0.39
N LEU A 47 20.13 4.86 -0.54
CA LEU A 47 18.72 5.17 -0.61
C LEU A 47 18.29 5.87 0.68
N ARG A 48 17.42 6.86 0.55
CA ARG A 48 16.86 7.61 1.70
C ARG A 48 15.36 7.71 1.63
N GLN A 49 14.82 7.65 0.41
CA GLN A 49 13.41 7.80 0.13
C GLN A 49 12.94 6.67 -0.78
N LEU A 50 11.93 5.95 -0.33
CA LEU A 50 11.19 5.01 -1.15
C LEU A 50 9.75 5.54 -1.31
N GLU A 51 9.40 5.88 -2.54
CA GLU A 51 8.13 6.52 -2.87
C GLU A 51 7.24 5.58 -3.67
N ASP A 52 5.95 5.56 -3.33
CA ASP A 52 4.91 4.84 -4.05
C ASP A 52 5.26 3.35 -4.34
N ALA A 53 5.87 2.67 -3.37
CA ALA A 53 6.12 1.23 -3.47
C ALA A 53 4.79 0.47 -3.52
N ASN A 54 4.74 -0.64 -4.26
CA ASN A 54 3.48 -1.27 -4.61
C ASN A 54 3.46 -2.79 -4.41
N PHE A 55 2.42 -3.26 -3.73
CA PHE A 55 2.20 -4.65 -3.35
C PHE A 55 0.74 -5.03 -3.66
N TRP A 56 0.41 -5.14 -4.96
CA TRP A 56 -0.94 -5.49 -5.44
C TRP A 56 -1.20 -6.99 -5.61
N LYS A 57 -0.16 -7.81 -5.76
CA LYS A 57 -0.33 -9.27 -5.94
C LYS A 57 -0.17 -10.03 -4.63
N MET A 58 -0.95 -11.09 -4.49
CA MET A 58 -1.09 -11.95 -3.29
C MET A 58 0.15 -12.79 -2.95
N HIS A 59 1.34 -12.20 -3.02
CA HIS A 59 2.57 -12.83 -2.53
C HIS A 59 2.90 -12.21 -1.19
N ASN A 60 2.24 -12.70 -0.13
CA ASN A 60 2.54 -12.34 1.26
C ASN A 60 4.04 -12.46 1.56
N GLN A 61 4.74 -13.37 0.86
CA GLN A 61 6.19 -13.54 0.91
C GLN A 61 6.97 -12.29 0.49
N ASP A 62 6.54 -11.56 -0.55
CA ASP A 62 7.24 -10.35 -1.01
C ASP A 62 7.04 -9.21 -0.01
N LEU A 63 5.82 -9.04 0.50
CA LEU A 63 5.54 -8.06 1.56
C LEU A 63 6.30 -8.41 2.84
N ALA A 64 6.36 -9.69 3.22
CA ALA A 64 7.14 -10.15 4.37
C ALA A 64 8.64 -9.88 4.19
N ALA A 65 9.20 -10.17 3.01
CA ALA A 65 10.59 -9.87 2.69
C ALA A 65 10.86 -8.36 2.76
N PHE A 66 9.94 -7.55 2.26
CA PHE A 66 10.03 -6.10 2.30
C PHE A 66 9.95 -5.54 3.72
N ILE A 67 9.03 -6.01 4.55
CA ILE A 67 8.94 -5.64 5.97
C ILE A 67 10.24 -6.03 6.71
N ASN A 68 10.81 -7.19 6.39
CA ASN A 68 12.08 -7.63 6.96
C ASN A 68 13.23 -6.72 6.53
N TYR A 69 13.26 -6.28 5.26
CA TYR A 69 14.20 -5.26 4.78
C TYR A 69 14.02 -3.95 5.56
N LEU A 70 12.79 -3.46 5.73
CA LEU A 70 12.51 -2.25 6.51
C LEU A 70 12.96 -2.35 7.97
N SER A 71 12.90 -3.55 8.56
CA SER A 71 13.18 -3.77 9.98
C SER A 71 14.67 -3.94 10.30
N ILE A 72 15.46 -4.50 9.37
CA ILE A 72 16.87 -4.91 9.64
C ILE A 72 17.86 -4.26 8.67
N GLY A 73 17.45 -4.00 7.42
CA GLY A 73 18.34 -3.59 6.34
C GLY A 73 18.24 -2.12 5.93
N ALA A 74 17.28 -1.39 6.47
CA ALA A 74 16.87 -0.08 5.96
C ALA A 74 17.15 1.09 6.91
N ASP A 75 18.13 0.98 7.82
CA ASP A 75 18.50 2.04 8.77
C ASP A 75 18.83 3.40 8.10
N HIS A 76 19.17 3.37 6.81
CA HIS A 76 19.44 4.55 5.98
C HIS A 76 18.18 5.25 5.46
N LEU A 77 17.04 4.53 5.39
CA LEU A 77 15.78 5.10 4.94
C LEU A 77 15.27 6.13 5.94
N ARG A 78 14.71 7.20 5.41
CA ARG A 78 14.12 8.29 6.17
C ARG A 78 12.62 8.36 5.95
N GLN A 79 12.20 8.07 4.73
CA GLN A 79 10.81 8.16 4.30
C GLN A 79 10.48 7.00 3.38
N THR A 80 9.40 6.32 3.72
CA THR A 80 8.82 5.26 2.93
C THR A 80 7.33 5.54 2.75
N SER A 81 6.86 5.37 1.52
CA SER A 81 5.44 5.34 1.20
C SER A 81 5.13 4.13 0.34
N LEU A 82 3.99 3.50 0.59
CA LEU A 82 3.58 2.33 -0.17
C LEU A 82 2.07 2.13 -0.24
N SER A 83 1.68 1.30 -1.20
CA SER A 83 0.33 0.78 -1.39
C SER A 83 0.35 -0.74 -1.22
N VAL A 84 -0.55 -1.27 -0.40
CA VAL A 84 -0.67 -2.70 -0.10
C VAL A 84 -2.11 -3.17 -0.28
N GLN A 85 -2.28 -4.36 -0.85
CA GLN A 85 -3.59 -4.99 -1.02
C GLN A 85 -3.73 -6.24 -0.13
N PHE A 86 -4.79 -6.28 0.68
CA PHE A 86 -5.21 -7.42 1.49
C PHE A 86 -6.59 -7.90 1.01
N CYS A 87 -6.70 -9.18 0.67
CA CYS A 87 -7.89 -9.70 -0.04
C CYS A 87 -8.58 -10.86 0.67
N LYS A 88 -7.89 -11.55 1.57
CA LYS A 88 -8.37 -12.81 2.14
C LYS A 88 -8.82 -12.68 3.58
N ASN A 89 -8.46 -11.60 4.27
CA ASN A 89 -8.70 -11.43 5.70
C ASN A 89 -8.15 -12.64 6.49
N GLU A 90 -6.94 -13.06 6.12
CA GLU A 90 -6.22 -14.16 6.75
C GLU A 90 -5.30 -13.63 7.86
N GLU A 91 -5.06 -14.44 8.90
CA GLU A 91 -4.20 -14.07 10.04
C GLU A 91 -2.78 -13.64 9.60
N GLU A 92 -2.27 -14.21 8.51
CA GLU A 92 -0.99 -13.81 7.91
C GLU A 92 -1.00 -12.36 7.40
N GLU A 93 -2.00 -11.98 6.59
CA GLU A 93 -2.18 -10.62 6.06
C GLU A 93 -2.27 -9.61 7.22
N LEU A 94 -3.01 -9.97 8.27
CA LEU A 94 -3.19 -9.14 9.46
C LEU A 94 -1.89 -8.99 10.27
N THR A 95 -1.09 -10.05 10.34
CA THR A 95 0.23 -10.01 11.00
C THR A 95 1.20 -9.11 10.25
N LEU A 96 1.24 -9.22 8.92
CA LEU A 96 2.06 -8.36 8.07
C LEU A 96 1.65 -6.90 8.18
N LEU A 97 0.34 -6.62 8.21
CA LEU A 97 -0.17 -5.28 8.48
C LEU A 97 0.37 -4.76 9.83
N LYS A 98 0.19 -5.49 10.94
CA LYS A 98 0.72 -5.07 12.26
C LYS A 98 2.22 -4.73 12.22
N GLN A 99 3.03 -5.55 11.54
CA GLN A 99 4.47 -5.33 11.43
C GLN A 99 4.80 -4.10 10.59
N LEU A 100 4.13 -3.93 9.45
CA LEU A 100 4.30 -2.79 8.56
C LEU A 100 3.98 -1.47 9.25
N LEU A 101 2.90 -1.44 10.02
CA LEU A 101 2.47 -0.26 10.76
C LEU A 101 3.53 0.17 11.80
N GLY A 102 4.25 -0.80 12.39
CA GLY A 102 5.37 -0.53 13.30
C GLY A 102 6.63 0.08 12.68
N CYS A 103 6.71 0.22 11.36
CA CYS A 103 7.89 0.77 10.70
C CYS A 103 8.01 2.29 10.89
N HIS A 104 9.08 2.74 11.55
CA HIS A 104 9.31 4.16 11.85
C HIS A 104 9.51 5.05 10.61
N HIS A 105 9.92 4.50 9.47
CA HIS A 105 10.16 5.28 8.25
C HIS A 105 8.89 5.48 7.41
N LEU A 106 7.80 4.79 7.76
CA LEU A 106 6.54 4.84 7.02
C LEU A 106 5.79 6.13 7.34
N TYR A 107 5.63 7.00 6.33
CA TYR A 107 4.91 8.27 6.48
C TYR A 107 3.58 8.32 5.70
N ARG A 108 3.45 7.51 4.64
CA ARG A 108 2.22 7.37 3.86
C ARG A 108 1.92 5.91 3.60
N LEU A 109 0.67 5.51 3.83
CA LEU A 109 0.20 4.14 3.58
C LEU A 109 -1.15 4.15 2.89
N ASN A 110 -1.24 3.43 1.77
CA ASN A 110 -2.53 3.13 1.13
C ASN A 110 -2.84 1.65 1.32
N ILE A 111 -4.02 1.34 1.84
CA ILE A 111 -4.47 -0.03 2.03
C ILE A 111 -5.70 -0.30 1.18
N TYR A 112 -5.66 -1.39 0.42
CA TYR A 112 -6.73 -1.83 -0.46
C TYR A 112 -7.28 -3.18 0.01
N GLY A 113 -8.60 -3.33 0.00
CA GLY A 113 -9.26 -4.60 0.32
C GLY A 113 -9.47 -4.83 1.82
N ILE A 114 -9.81 -6.05 2.23
CA ILE A 114 -10.63 -6.34 3.42
C ILE A 114 -9.82 -6.28 4.73
N ILE A 115 -10.19 -5.36 5.63
CA ILE A 115 -9.66 -5.24 7.00
C ILE A 115 -10.84 -4.93 7.94
N PRO A 116 -11.56 -5.93 8.47
CA PRO A 116 -12.79 -5.68 9.20
C PRO A 116 -12.57 -4.94 10.53
N GLU A 117 -11.45 -5.19 11.22
CA GLU A 117 -11.21 -4.76 12.61
C GLU A 117 -9.93 -3.93 12.80
N LEU A 118 -9.93 -2.67 12.35
CA LEU A 118 -8.74 -1.79 12.42
C LEU A 118 -8.16 -1.64 13.86
N ARG A 119 -9.02 -1.68 14.87
CA ARG A 119 -8.70 -1.41 16.29
C ARG A 119 -7.65 -2.36 16.87
N GLU A 120 -7.62 -3.61 16.44
CA GLU A 120 -6.65 -4.60 16.93
C GLU A 120 -5.24 -4.36 16.39
N TYR A 121 -5.11 -3.64 15.27
CA TYR A 121 -3.84 -3.44 14.57
C TYR A 121 -3.15 -2.15 14.99
N CYS A 122 -3.93 -1.14 15.38
CA CYS A 122 -3.39 0.19 15.64
C CYS A 122 -2.95 0.44 17.09
N GLN A 123 -2.86 -0.59 17.94
CA GLN A 123 -2.48 -0.44 19.35
C GLN A 123 -0.98 -0.20 19.50
N GLY A 124 -0.55 1.05 19.31
CA GLY A 124 0.75 1.54 19.80
C GLY A 124 1.87 1.77 18.79
N LEU A 125 1.60 1.90 17.48
CA LEU A 125 2.65 1.75 16.47
C LEU A 125 2.52 2.69 15.25
N PHE A 126 2.53 4.01 15.43
CA PHE A 126 2.59 4.95 14.27
C PHE A 126 3.26 6.29 14.60
N PRO A 127 4.52 6.30 15.01
CA PRO A 127 5.15 7.56 15.38
C PRO A 127 5.23 8.53 14.20
N ASN A 128 5.25 8.08 12.94
CA ASN A 128 5.55 8.95 11.81
C ASN A 128 4.54 8.89 10.65
N LEU A 129 3.43 8.17 10.79
CA LEU A 129 2.40 8.10 9.74
C LEU A 129 1.65 9.43 9.65
N ILE A 130 1.73 10.08 8.49
CA ILE A 130 1.14 11.39 8.18
C ILE A 130 -0.09 11.23 7.28
N GLU A 131 -0.07 10.26 6.38
CA GLU A 131 -1.14 10.02 5.40
C GLU A 131 -1.58 8.57 5.39
N LEU A 132 -2.89 8.34 5.49
CA LEU A 132 -3.51 7.03 5.43
C LEU A 132 -4.68 7.05 4.44
N THR A 133 -4.67 6.11 3.50
CA THR A 133 -5.79 5.89 2.59
C THR A 133 -6.34 4.48 2.79
N LEU A 134 -7.62 4.35 3.07
CA LEU A 134 -8.32 3.06 3.20
C LEU A 134 -9.31 2.90 2.04
N VAL A 135 -9.05 1.93 1.17
CA VAL A 135 -9.84 1.70 -0.05
C VAL A 135 -10.55 0.35 0.03
N ARG A 136 -11.88 0.37 0.05
CA ARG A 136 -12.72 -0.84 0.06
C ARG A 136 -12.39 -1.79 1.22
N CYS A 137 -12.16 -1.23 2.41
CA CYS A 137 -11.73 -2.01 3.58
C CYS A 137 -12.81 -2.81 4.31
N ASN A 138 -14.08 -2.65 3.95
CA ASN A 138 -15.20 -3.38 4.58
C ASN A 138 -15.15 -3.31 6.12
N LEU A 139 -14.80 -2.15 6.66
CA LEU A 139 -14.74 -1.88 8.10
C LEU A 139 -16.11 -2.21 8.73
N GLU A 140 -16.12 -3.09 9.74
CA GLU A 140 -17.36 -3.47 10.42
C GLU A 140 -17.78 -2.44 11.47
N GLU A 141 -16.81 -1.69 11.99
CA GLU A 141 -16.99 -0.66 13.00
C GLU A 141 -16.51 0.72 12.49
N ASP A 142 -16.90 1.78 13.20
CA ASP A 142 -16.37 3.12 12.95
C ASP A 142 -14.85 3.14 13.20
N PRO A 143 -14.01 3.46 12.20
CA PRO A 143 -12.56 3.49 12.38
C PRO A 143 -12.07 4.71 13.18
N MET A 144 -12.87 5.76 13.32
CA MET A 144 -12.44 7.05 13.90
C MET A 144 -11.83 6.94 15.30
N PRO A 145 -12.37 6.15 16.26
CA PRO A 145 -11.75 5.98 17.58
C PRO A 145 -10.36 5.33 17.54
N THR A 146 -10.10 4.54 16.50
CA THR A 146 -8.79 3.92 16.27
C THR A 146 -7.84 4.90 15.61
N LEU A 147 -8.32 5.62 14.59
CA LEU A 147 -7.55 6.59 13.82
C LEU A 147 -7.17 7.83 14.64
N GLU A 148 -8.00 8.25 15.60
CA GLU A 148 -7.70 9.36 16.52
C GLU A 148 -6.46 9.09 17.39
N ARG A 149 -6.08 7.82 17.57
CA ARG A 149 -4.90 7.43 18.36
C ARG A 149 -3.59 7.55 17.57
N LEU A 150 -3.65 7.89 16.28
CA LEU A 150 -2.49 8.09 15.41
C LEU A 150 -1.96 9.52 15.62
N PRO A 151 -0.80 9.71 16.29
CA PRO A 151 -0.42 11.01 16.83
C PRO A 151 -0.09 12.05 15.74
N ASN A 152 0.36 11.61 14.57
CA ASN A 152 0.86 12.48 13.51
C ASN A 152 0.03 12.41 12.21
N LEU A 153 -1.10 11.70 12.22
CA LEU A 153 -1.96 11.58 11.04
C LEU A 153 -2.59 12.95 10.72
N GLN A 154 -2.35 13.43 9.50
CA GLN A 154 -2.85 14.72 9.01
C GLN A 154 -3.79 14.55 7.82
N TYR A 155 -3.55 13.52 7.00
CA TYR A 155 -4.32 13.24 5.80
C TYR A 155 -4.96 11.87 5.92
N LEU A 156 -6.27 11.83 5.79
CA LEU A 156 -7.06 10.61 5.82
C LEU A 156 -7.99 10.59 4.62
N ASP A 157 -7.89 9.54 3.81
CA ASP A 157 -8.83 9.27 2.73
C ASP A 157 -9.53 7.92 2.97
N LEU A 158 -10.86 7.93 2.94
CA LEU A 158 -11.71 6.76 3.14
C LEU A 158 -12.53 6.53 1.86
N VAL A 159 -12.03 5.65 1.00
CA VAL A 159 -12.63 5.35 -0.30
C VAL A 159 -13.45 4.06 -0.20
N VAL A 160 -14.71 4.19 0.21
CA VAL A 160 -15.63 3.06 0.31
C VAL A 160 -16.38 2.88 -1.00
N ASN A 161 -16.31 1.68 -1.61
CA ASN A 161 -17.37 1.28 -2.54
C ASN A 161 -18.60 1.02 -1.69
N ILE A 162 -19.52 1.98 -1.62
CA ILE A 162 -20.80 1.81 -0.93
C ILE A 162 -21.58 0.71 -1.67
N GLU A 163 -21.38 -0.55 -1.29
CA GLU A 163 -22.36 -1.58 -1.56
C GLU A 163 -23.60 -1.22 -0.75
N LYS A 164 -24.57 -0.59 -1.41
CA LYS A 164 -25.83 -0.18 -0.79
C LYS A 164 -26.53 -1.41 -0.20
N HIS A 165 -26.37 -1.62 1.10
CA HIS A 165 -27.17 -2.56 1.84
C HIS A 165 -28.59 -1.99 1.98
N GLN A 166 -29.54 -2.45 1.18
CA GLN A 166 -30.95 -2.20 1.45
C GLN A 166 -31.45 -3.18 2.52
N LYS A 167 -31.90 -2.63 3.65
CA LYS A 167 -32.65 -3.36 4.67
C LYS A 167 -34.00 -3.79 4.08
N LYS A 168 -34.16 -5.07 3.73
CA LYS A 168 -35.47 -5.68 3.45
C LYS A 168 -35.80 -6.68 4.56
N ASN A 169 -36.90 -6.43 5.27
CA ASN A 169 -37.46 -7.32 6.30
C ASN A 169 -36.50 -7.67 7.45
N GLY A 170 -35.71 -6.69 7.92
CA GLY A 170 -34.87 -6.87 9.11
C GLY A 170 -33.67 -7.80 8.95
N LYS A 171 -33.38 -8.31 7.74
CA LYS A 171 -32.19 -9.09 7.44
C LYS A 171 -31.34 -8.40 6.37
N TRP A 172 -30.04 -8.27 6.66
CA TRP A 172 -29.05 -7.83 5.68
C TRP A 172 -28.91 -8.89 4.59
N LYS A 173 -29.07 -8.51 3.33
CA LYS A 173 -28.79 -9.39 2.18
C LYS A 173 -27.77 -8.70 1.27
N LYS A 174 -26.70 -9.42 0.93
CA LYS A 174 -25.81 -9.07 -0.19
C LYS A 174 -26.66 -9.05 -1.47
N LYS A 175 -26.57 -7.98 -2.25
CA LYS A 175 -27.11 -7.96 -3.60
C LYS A 175 -25.92 -7.92 -4.54
N ILE A 176 -25.52 -9.10 -5.03
CA ILE A 176 -24.64 -9.17 -6.19
C ILE A 176 -25.45 -8.57 -7.34
N LEU A 177 -24.99 -7.45 -7.91
CA LEU A 177 -25.50 -6.98 -9.18
C LEU A 177 -25.00 -7.96 -10.23
N GLU A 178 -25.82 -8.97 -10.54
CA GLU A 178 -25.70 -9.67 -11.82
C GLU A 178 -25.92 -8.64 -12.91
N ASP A 179 -24.82 -8.26 -13.56
CA ASP A 179 -24.87 -7.47 -14.76
C ASP A 179 -25.68 -8.27 -15.78
N LYS A 180 -26.75 -7.66 -16.31
CA LYS A 180 -27.64 -8.32 -17.28
C LYS A 180 -26.91 -8.43 -18.61
N LYS A 181 -25.99 -9.38 -18.71
CA LYS A 181 -25.50 -10.04 -19.92
C LYS A 181 -24.65 -11.21 -19.45
N GLY A 182 -25.26 -12.39 -19.40
CA GLY A 182 -24.59 -13.64 -19.09
C GLY A 182 -23.43 -13.88 -20.06
N LYS A 183 -22.22 -13.57 -19.60
CA LYS A 183 -20.94 -14.15 -20.02
C LYS A 183 -20.02 -14.03 -18.81
N ALA A 184 -19.55 -15.17 -18.31
CA ALA A 184 -18.40 -15.19 -17.42
C ALA A 184 -17.24 -14.47 -18.14
N ALA A 185 -16.64 -13.49 -17.48
CA ALA A 185 -15.39 -12.90 -17.89
C ALA A 185 -14.37 -13.08 -16.75
N PRO A 186 -13.10 -13.36 -17.09
CA PRO A 186 -12.10 -13.92 -16.19
C PRO A 186 -11.49 -12.84 -15.30
N GLU A 187 -10.75 -13.29 -14.28
CA GLU A 187 -9.80 -12.55 -13.42
C GLU A 187 -9.79 -11.03 -13.64
N VAL A 188 -10.41 -10.30 -12.71
CA VAL A 188 -10.41 -8.85 -12.72
C VAL A 188 -9.01 -8.36 -12.33
N CYS A 189 -8.13 -8.24 -13.32
CA CYS A 189 -7.06 -7.25 -13.30
C CYS A 189 -7.73 -5.87 -13.21
N VAL A 190 -7.72 -5.28 -12.02
CA VAL A 190 -8.16 -3.90 -11.83
C VAL A 190 -7.07 -2.99 -12.40
N SER A 191 -7.21 -2.64 -13.68
CA SER A 191 -6.60 -1.44 -14.22
C SER A 191 -7.44 -0.26 -13.75
N LEU A 192 -6.87 0.60 -12.90
CA LEU A 192 -7.45 1.91 -12.62
C LEU A 192 -6.41 2.99 -12.91
N GLY A 193 -6.80 3.86 -13.84
CA GLY A 193 -6.05 4.99 -14.33
C GLY A 193 -5.78 6.00 -13.22
N TRP A 194 -4.61 6.61 -13.35
CA TRP A 194 -4.14 7.70 -12.52
C TRP A 194 -5.03 8.93 -12.72
N GLY A 195 -5.65 9.41 -11.66
CA GLY A 195 -5.99 10.82 -11.54
C GLY A 195 -4.69 11.59 -11.32
N GLY A 196 -4.11 12.09 -12.40
CA GLY A 196 -2.95 12.97 -12.34
C GLY A 196 -3.29 14.24 -11.57
N VAL A 197 -2.69 14.41 -10.39
CA VAL A 197 -2.60 15.72 -9.76
C VAL A 197 -1.36 16.37 -10.36
N GLY A 198 -1.59 17.27 -11.32
CA GLY A 198 -0.54 18.00 -12.01
C GLY A 198 0.21 18.89 -11.01
N TRP A 199 1.50 18.66 -10.87
CA TRP A 199 2.41 19.65 -10.30
C TRP A 199 2.66 20.72 -11.36
N GLY A 200 1.86 21.79 -11.31
CA GLY A 200 2.18 23.03 -11.99
C GLY A 200 3.33 23.72 -11.24
N VAL A 201 4.56 23.52 -11.71
CA VAL A 201 5.69 24.36 -11.33
C VAL A 201 5.62 25.61 -12.21
N THR A 202 5.36 26.77 -11.61
CA THR A 202 5.55 28.06 -12.26
C THR A 202 6.95 28.57 -11.88
N PHE A 203 7.79 28.70 -12.91
CA PHE A 203 9.12 29.31 -13.07
C PHE A 203 10.02 29.52 -11.85
#